data_AF-A0A4S5BPE0-F1
#
_entry.id   AF-A0A4S5BPE0-F1
#
_cell.length_a   1.000
_cell.length_b   1.000
_cell.length_c   1.000
_cell.angle_alpha   90.00
_cell.angle_beta   90.00
_cell.angle_gamma   90.00
#
_symmetry.space_group_name_H-M   'P 1'
#
loop_
_entity.id
_entity.type
_entity.pdbx_description
1 polymer ?
#
loop_
_entity_poly.entity_id
_entity_poly.type
_entity_poly.pdbx_seq_one_letter_code
_entity_poly.pdbx_strand_id
1 'polypeptide(L)'
;MRQQHANTRLDTGAPQQPCGFHAFSLWMNRLSSPKRCWPDDDFSNEKECVMAIPLAALVHDGHGIAEPVLQAFVAQLKAQGVRVRGLLQRSEVEITSAPQFAVPGLQDGEAGSHCQRTMELIDIDNGDCYRISQDLGKGSSACCLDSAGVAAASVVLRRALQPAQQQDLPQLLVANRFGKLEVEGTGLRQEMAAAVEAGVPLITAVDQRFLAEWQSFTGDWGVQLQADVGQLHSWWQACQAAHVELAP
;
A
#
# COMPACT_ATOMS: atom_id res chain seq x y z
N MET A 1 -13.99 -31.33 55.88
CA MET A 1 -14.88 -31.91 54.84
C MET A 1 -15.20 -30.83 53.82
N ARG A 2 -14.97 -31.14 52.54
CA ARG A 2 -15.28 -30.37 51.31
C ARG A 2 -14.45 -29.09 51.04
N GLN A 3 -13.42 -29.24 50.20
CA GLN A 3 -13.05 -28.22 49.22
C GLN A 3 -13.10 -28.88 47.83
N GLN A 4 -13.82 -28.23 46.92
CA GLN A 4 -14.09 -28.68 45.55
C GLN A 4 -12.88 -28.38 44.68
N HIS A 5 -12.42 -29.38 43.92
CA HIS A 5 -11.48 -29.19 42.82
C HIS A 5 -12.24 -28.59 41.63
N ALA A 6 -11.94 -27.33 41.30
CA ALA A 6 -12.32 -26.72 40.02
C ALA A 6 -11.23 -27.04 38.98
N ASN A 7 -11.64 -27.69 37.91
CA ASN A 7 -10.79 -28.16 36.82
C ASN A 7 -10.73 -27.04 35.76
N THR A 8 -9.61 -26.33 35.67
CA THR A 8 -9.43 -25.25 34.68
C THR A 8 -8.97 -25.85 33.36
N ARG A 9 -9.89 -25.97 32.39
CA ARG A 9 -9.55 -26.23 30.98
C ARG A 9 -8.80 -25.01 30.44
N LEU A 10 -7.62 -25.25 29.88
CA LEU A 10 -6.90 -24.30 29.04
C LEU A 10 -7.67 -24.16 27.72
N ASP A 11 -8.33 -23.03 27.55
CA ASP A 11 -8.94 -22.60 26.29
C ASP A 11 -7.83 -22.09 25.38
N THR A 12 -7.47 -22.88 24.37
CA THR A 12 -6.59 -22.46 23.28
C THR A 12 -7.40 -21.55 22.35
N GLY A 13 -7.42 -20.26 22.67
CA GLY A 13 -8.06 -19.23 21.86
C GLY A 13 -7.48 -19.20 20.45
N ALA A 14 -8.36 -19.41 19.46
CA ALA A 14 -8.09 -19.18 18.05
C ALA A 14 -7.66 -17.72 17.80
N PRO A 15 -6.80 -17.44 16.81
CA PRO A 15 -6.38 -16.08 16.49
C PRO A 15 -7.59 -15.25 16.06
N GLN A 16 -7.92 -14.24 16.87
CA GLN A 16 -8.95 -13.26 16.54
C GLN A 16 -8.52 -12.48 15.29
N GLN A 17 -9.26 -12.65 14.20
CA GLN A 17 -9.12 -11.82 13.01
C GLN A 17 -9.44 -10.36 13.35
N PRO A 18 -8.64 -9.37 12.89
CA PRO A 18 -8.92 -7.97 13.17
C PRO A 18 -10.25 -7.53 12.51
N CYS A 19 -11.08 -6.85 13.30
CA CYS A 19 -12.47 -6.45 13.01
C CYS A 19 -12.68 -5.70 11.67
N GLY A 20 -11.63 -5.09 11.10
CA GLY A 20 -11.69 -4.36 9.83
C GLY A 20 -11.79 -5.22 8.56
N PHE A 21 -11.33 -6.48 8.58
CA PHE A 21 -11.31 -7.33 7.37
C PHE A 21 -12.71 -7.81 6.95
N HIS A 22 -13.57 -8.08 7.94
CA HIS A 22 -14.95 -8.48 7.69
C HIS A 22 -15.77 -7.32 7.12
N ALA A 23 -15.54 -6.09 7.58
CA ALA A 23 -16.17 -4.89 7.03
C ALA A 23 -15.76 -4.64 5.58
N PHE A 24 -14.48 -4.76 5.24
CA PHE A 24 -13.96 -4.57 3.87
C PHE A 24 -14.46 -5.66 2.90
N SER A 25 -14.43 -6.95 3.28
CA SER A 25 -14.93 -8.04 2.45
C SER A 25 -16.47 -7.99 2.29
N LEU A 26 -17.21 -7.64 3.35
CA LEU A 26 -18.66 -7.40 3.25
C LEU A 26 -18.99 -6.15 2.43
N TRP A 27 -18.16 -5.11 2.49
CA TRP A 27 -18.32 -3.89 1.71
C TRP A 27 -18.04 -4.14 0.21
N MET A 28 -16.97 -4.86 -0.14
CA MET A 28 -16.71 -5.29 -1.52
C MET A 28 -17.83 -6.20 -2.05
N ASN A 29 -18.30 -7.17 -1.26
CA ASN A 29 -19.45 -8.02 -1.62
C ASN A 29 -20.76 -7.23 -1.76
N ARG A 30 -20.91 -6.10 -1.05
CA ARG A 30 -22.07 -5.20 -1.14
C ARG A 30 -22.05 -4.33 -2.41
N LEU A 31 -20.87 -4.06 -2.98
CA LEU A 31 -20.72 -3.40 -4.29
C LEU A 31 -20.94 -4.37 -5.46
N SER A 32 -20.67 -5.66 -5.27
CA SER A 32 -20.90 -6.71 -6.29
C SER A 32 -22.33 -7.28 -6.32
N SER A 33 -23.22 -6.82 -5.42
CA SER A 33 -24.60 -7.32 -5.35
C SER A 33 -25.56 -6.37 -6.06
N PRO A 34 -26.27 -6.80 -7.13
CA PRO A 34 -27.35 -6.00 -7.69
C PRO A 34 -28.43 -5.83 -6.60
N LYS A 35 -28.73 -4.59 -6.22
CA LYS A 35 -29.82 -4.32 -5.29
C LYS A 35 -31.10 -4.88 -5.91
N ARG A 36 -31.64 -5.94 -5.32
CA ARG A 36 -32.97 -6.46 -5.63
C ARG A 36 -33.98 -5.33 -5.44
N CYS A 37 -34.46 -4.77 -6.55
CA CYS A 37 -35.59 -3.88 -6.57
C CYS A 37 -36.86 -4.66 -6.22
N TRP A 38 -37.68 -4.04 -5.37
CA TRP A 38 -39.08 -4.40 -5.20
C TRP A 38 -39.83 -4.15 -6.51
N PRO A 39 -40.90 -4.90 -6.81
CA PRO A 39 -41.72 -4.58 -7.97
C PRO A 39 -42.53 -3.33 -7.62
N ASP A 40 -42.35 -2.25 -8.39
CA ASP A 40 -43.42 -1.72 -9.24
C ASP A 40 -42.95 -0.45 -9.98
N ASP A 41 -43.22 -0.48 -11.29
CA ASP A 41 -43.43 0.57 -12.29
C ASP A 41 -42.41 1.71 -12.51
N ASP A 42 -41.93 1.70 -13.76
CA ASP A 42 -41.63 2.84 -14.65
C ASP A 42 -40.55 3.85 -14.19
N PHE A 43 -39.42 3.86 -14.90
CA PHE A 43 -38.94 5.00 -15.68
C PHE A 43 -37.51 4.72 -16.19
N SER A 44 -37.38 4.87 -17.51
CA SER A 44 -36.13 4.83 -18.27
C SER A 44 -35.00 5.65 -17.63
N ASN A 45 -33.78 5.11 -17.72
CA ASN A 45 -32.47 5.72 -17.44
C ASN A 45 -31.84 5.40 -16.06
N GLU A 46 -31.61 4.12 -15.79
CA GLU A 46 -30.64 3.69 -14.78
C GLU A 46 -29.21 3.93 -15.30
N LYS A 47 -28.75 5.18 -15.22
CA LYS A 47 -27.31 5.43 -15.16
C LYS A 47 -26.83 4.92 -13.81
N GLU A 48 -26.42 3.66 -13.79
CA GLU A 48 -25.69 3.04 -12.69
C GLU A 48 -24.34 3.76 -12.57
N CYS A 49 -24.33 4.96 -11.95
CA CYS A 49 -23.10 5.67 -11.60
C CYS A 49 -22.48 5.00 -10.37
N VAL A 50 -21.99 3.78 -10.58
CA VAL A 50 -20.98 3.21 -9.69
C VAL A 50 -19.74 4.05 -9.93
N MET A 51 -19.43 4.95 -9.00
CA MET A 51 -18.18 5.71 -9.06
C MET A 51 -17.03 4.70 -9.06
N ALA A 52 -16.47 4.42 -10.23
CA ALA A 52 -15.34 3.51 -10.36
C ALA A 52 -14.16 4.19 -9.67
N ILE A 53 -13.83 3.72 -8.46
CA ILE A 53 -12.69 4.25 -7.71
C ILE A 53 -11.45 3.65 -8.36
N PRO A 54 -10.58 4.49 -8.95
CA PRO A 54 -9.43 3.97 -9.66
C PRO A 54 -8.35 3.62 -8.64
N LEU A 55 -8.14 2.32 -8.48
CA LEU A 55 -7.05 1.74 -7.70
C LEU A 55 -6.02 1.16 -8.67
N ALA A 56 -4.79 1.66 -8.64
CA ALA A 56 -3.72 1.21 -9.53
C ALA A 56 -2.53 0.62 -8.79
N ALA A 57 -1.99 -0.45 -9.34
CA ALA A 57 -0.72 -1.04 -8.95
C ALA A 57 0.31 -0.92 -10.07
N LEU A 58 1.43 -0.30 -9.75
CA LEU A 58 2.64 -0.35 -10.56
C LEU A 58 3.34 -1.69 -10.33
N VAL A 59 3.19 -2.61 -11.28
CA VAL A 59 3.78 -3.96 -11.19
C VAL A 59 5.22 -3.92 -11.70
N HIS A 60 6.14 -4.48 -10.92
CA HIS A 60 7.56 -4.53 -11.25
C HIS A 60 8.23 -5.81 -10.76
N ASP A 61 9.33 -6.21 -11.39
CA ASP A 61 10.05 -7.47 -11.15
C ASP A 61 11.37 -7.31 -10.39
N GLY A 62 11.70 -6.10 -9.94
CA GLY A 62 12.96 -5.85 -9.23
C GLY A 62 12.96 -4.62 -8.36
N HIS A 63 13.91 -4.57 -7.42
CA HIS A 63 14.10 -3.43 -6.53
C HIS A 63 14.49 -2.16 -7.30
N GLY A 64 13.95 -1.01 -6.89
CA GLY A 64 14.33 0.29 -7.45
C GLY A 64 13.72 0.61 -8.82
N ILE A 65 12.82 -0.23 -9.35
CA ILE A 65 12.15 0.02 -10.65
C ILE A 65 10.96 0.96 -10.47
N ALA A 66 10.07 0.68 -9.52
CA ALA A 66 8.86 1.47 -9.29
C ALA A 66 9.15 2.85 -8.67
N GLU A 67 10.18 2.95 -7.83
CA GLU A 67 10.52 4.19 -7.10
C GLU A 67 10.74 5.40 -8.04
N PRO A 68 11.65 5.36 -9.03
CA PRO A 68 11.89 6.51 -9.91
C PRO A 68 10.66 6.85 -10.78
N VAL A 69 9.88 5.84 -11.18
CA VAL A 69 8.67 6.03 -12.00
C VAL A 69 7.59 6.77 -11.19
N LEU A 70 7.31 6.33 -9.96
CA LEU A 70 6.38 7.01 -9.06
C LEU A 70 6.86 8.41 -8.69
N GLN A 71 8.16 8.58 -8.40
CA GLN A 71 8.74 9.89 -8.09
C GLN A 71 8.56 10.88 -9.26
N ALA A 72 8.89 10.46 -10.49
CA ALA A 72 8.74 11.29 -11.68
C ALA A 72 7.28 11.67 -11.94
N PHE A 73 6.38 10.70 -11.82
CA PHE A 73 4.94 10.92 -11.99
C PHE A 73 4.38 11.91 -10.95
N VAL A 74 4.69 11.71 -9.66
CA VAL A 74 4.27 12.62 -8.58
C VAL A 74 4.82 14.02 -8.80
N ALA A 75 6.09 14.16 -9.17
CA ALA A 75 6.69 15.46 -9.44
C ALA A 75 5.98 16.20 -10.59
N GLN A 76 5.64 15.49 -11.67
CA GLN A 76 4.91 16.06 -12.80
C GLN A 76 3.49 16.50 -12.43
N LEU A 77 2.76 15.70 -11.65
CA LEU A 77 1.42 16.08 -11.18
C LEU A 77 1.45 17.28 -10.22
N LYS A 78 2.41 17.31 -9.28
CA LYS A 78 2.58 18.46 -8.39
C LYS A 78 2.91 19.74 -9.17
N ALA A 79 3.72 19.66 -10.22
CA ALA A 79 4.01 20.79 -11.10
C ALA A 79 2.78 21.32 -11.85
N GLN A 80 1.76 20.47 -12.05
CA GLN A 80 0.47 20.83 -12.64
C GLN A 80 -0.54 21.35 -11.60
N GLY A 81 -0.16 21.45 -10.33
CA GLY A 81 -1.03 21.91 -9.25
C GLY A 81 -1.97 20.82 -8.70
N VAL A 82 -1.79 19.55 -9.09
CA VAL A 82 -2.57 18.43 -8.56
C VAL A 82 -2.22 18.21 -7.09
N ARG A 83 -3.24 18.05 -6.25
CA ARG A 83 -3.06 17.73 -4.82
C ARG A 83 -2.74 16.26 -4.63
N VAL A 84 -1.47 15.93 -4.80
CA VAL A 84 -0.92 14.60 -4.50
C VAL A 84 -0.49 14.54 -3.03
N ARG A 85 -0.88 13.47 -2.32
CA ARG A 85 -0.49 13.19 -0.93
C ARG A 85 -0.10 11.72 -0.77
N GLY A 86 0.54 11.39 0.36
CA GLY A 86 0.92 10.03 0.69
C GLY A 86 2.43 9.85 0.80
N LEU A 87 2.91 8.65 0.48
CA LEU A 87 4.28 8.22 0.73
C LEU A 87 4.98 7.73 -0.53
N LEU A 88 6.18 8.22 -0.79
CA LEU A 88 7.12 7.66 -1.77
C LEU A 88 8.19 6.85 -1.04
N GLN A 89 8.70 5.79 -1.66
CA GLN A 89 9.84 5.06 -1.10
C GLN A 89 11.14 5.56 -1.73
N ARG A 90 12.18 5.65 -0.93
CA ARG A 90 13.57 5.79 -1.37
C ARG A 90 14.38 4.66 -0.78
N SER A 91 15.02 3.89 -1.66
CA SER A 91 16.02 2.92 -1.27
C SER A 91 17.42 3.41 -1.62
N GLU A 92 18.30 3.45 -0.63
CA GLU A 92 19.73 3.67 -0.85
C GLU A 92 20.48 2.36 -0.59
N VAL A 93 21.33 1.98 -1.55
CA VAL A 93 22.22 0.83 -1.40
C VAL A 93 23.58 1.39 -1.03
N GLU A 94 23.95 1.30 0.24
CA GLU A 94 25.33 1.54 0.64
C GLU A 94 26.16 0.34 0.17
N ILE A 95 26.91 0.54 -0.92
CA ILE A 95 28.01 -0.34 -1.26
C ILE A 95 29.10 -0.03 -0.23
N THR A 96 29.18 -0.82 0.82
CA THR A 96 30.33 -0.76 1.74
C THR A 96 31.55 -1.33 1.02
N SER A 97 32.17 -0.54 0.15
CA SER A 97 33.49 -0.83 -0.41
C SER A 97 34.57 -0.53 0.63
N ALA A 98 34.54 -1.26 1.75
CA ALA A 98 35.60 -1.20 2.73
C ALA A 98 36.03 -2.64 3.07
N PRO A 99 37.24 -3.08 2.70
CA PRO A 99 37.81 -4.34 3.17
C PRO A 99 38.24 -4.13 4.61
N GLN A 100 37.28 -4.11 5.55
CA GLN A 100 37.60 -3.92 6.95
C GLN A 100 37.83 -5.29 7.57
N PHE A 101 39.12 -5.57 7.75
CA PHE A 101 39.76 -6.75 8.34
C PHE A 101 39.88 -7.95 7.40
N ALA A 102 40.87 -7.89 6.51
CA ALA A 102 41.58 -9.11 6.13
C ALA A 102 42.19 -9.70 7.40
N VAL A 103 41.52 -10.68 8.00
CA VAL A 103 42.11 -11.51 9.06
C VAL A 103 43.20 -12.35 8.38
N PRO A 104 44.49 -12.19 8.72
CA PRO A 104 45.53 -13.00 8.10
C PRO A 104 45.31 -14.47 8.49
N GLY A 105 44.91 -15.31 7.52
CA GLY A 105 44.80 -16.76 7.70
C GLY A 105 43.48 -17.43 7.30
N LEU A 106 42.46 -16.70 6.83
CA LEU A 106 41.25 -17.30 6.26
C LEU A 106 41.41 -17.41 4.73
N GLN A 107 41.42 -18.65 4.23
CA GLN A 107 41.53 -19.00 2.81
C GLN A 107 40.26 -18.60 2.04
N ASP A 108 40.47 -18.30 0.76
CA ASP A 108 39.51 -17.76 -0.20
C ASP A 108 38.14 -18.45 -0.20
N GLY A 109 37.10 -17.70 0.17
CA GLY A 109 35.71 -18.12 0.05
C GLY A 109 34.79 -17.19 0.81
N GLU A 110 33.89 -16.51 0.09
CA GLU A 110 32.87 -15.58 0.61
C GLU A 110 33.35 -14.16 0.92
N ALA A 111 33.68 -13.43 -0.15
CA ALA A 111 33.39 -12.00 -0.19
C ALA A 111 31.86 -11.81 -0.12
N GLY A 112 31.30 -11.87 1.09
CA GLY A 112 29.93 -11.47 1.37
C GLY A 112 29.78 -9.98 1.08
N SER A 113 29.35 -9.65 -0.14
CA SER A 113 28.95 -8.29 -0.48
C SER A 113 27.74 -7.93 0.38
N HIS A 114 28.01 -7.27 1.51
CA HIS A 114 26.98 -6.81 2.43
C HIS A 114 26.34 -5.54 1.86
N CYS A 115 25.27 -5.73 1.09
CA CYS A 115 24.40 -4.62 0.71
C CYS A 115 23.54 -4.25 1.93
N GLN A 116 24.03 -3.33 2.76
CA GLN A 116 23.21 -2.67 3.77
C GLN A 116 22.26 -1.73 3.02
N ARG A 117 21.00 -2.14 2.89
CA ARG A 117 19.97 -1.37 2.17
C ARG A 117 19.21 -0.51 3.16
N THR A 118 19.39 0.80 3.07
CA THR A 118 18.57 1.75 3.83
C THR A 118 17.31 2.03 3.00
N MET A 119 16.14 1.87 3.63
CA MET A 119 14.85 2.13 3.00
C MET A 119 14.08 3.12 3.85
N GLU A 120 13.51 4.12 3.18
CA GLU A 120 12.74 5.19 3.81
C GLU A 120 11.44 5.42 3.05
N LEU A 121 10.40 5.80 3.78
CA LEU A 121 9.19 6.39 3.23
C LEU A 121 9.24 7.90 3.43
N ILE A 122 8.92 8.66 2.39
CA ILE A 122 9.00 10.11 2.36
C ILE A 122 7.57 10.63 2.19
N ASP A 123 7.14 11.47 3.13
CA ASP A 123 5.88 12.21 3.03
C ASP A 123 5.95 13.20 1.85
N ILE A 124 5.03 13.05 0.91
CA ILE A 124 4.97 13.84 -0.33
C ILE A 124 4.68 15.32 -0.04
N ASP A 125 4.03 15.66 1.07
CA ASP A 125 3.62 17.03 1.38
C ASP A 125 4.76 17.85 1.99
N ASN A 126 5.37 17.33 3.06
CA ASN A 126 6.35 18.06 3.88
C ASN A 126 7.80 17.54 3.73
N GLY A 127 8.01 16.35 3.14
CA GLY A 127 9.33 15.73 2.99
C GLY A 127 9.82 14.95 4.22
N ASP A 128 9.00 14.77 5.25
CA ASP A 128 9.34 13.99 6.44
C ASP A 128 9.71 12.55 6.06
N CYS A 129 10.82 12.06 6.60
CA CYS A 129 11.38 10.75 6.28
C CYS A 129 11.14 9.77 7.43
N TYR A 130 10.63 8.59 7.08
CA TYR A 130 10.38 7.48 7.99
C TYR A 130 11.26 6.31 7.58
N ARG A 131 12.28 5.99 8.38
CA ARG A 131 13.12 4.82 8.14
C ARG A 131 12.28 3.56 8.33
N ILE A 132 12.25 2.70 7.32
CA ILE A 132 11.53 1.42 7.31
C ILE A 132 12.48 0.23 7.16
N SER A 133 13.79 0.45 7.31
CA SER A 133 14.81 -0.61 7.32
C SER A 133 15.51 -0.68 8.66
N GLN A 134 15.66 -1.89 9.20
CA GLN A 134 16.43 -2.20 10.40
C GLN A 134 17.68 -3.02 10.07
N ASP A 135 18.73 -2.84 10.89
CA ASP A 135 19.92 -3.68 10.84
C ASP A 135 19.66 -4.96 11.64
N LEU A 136 19.77 -6.11 10.99
CA LEU A 136 19.55 -7.42 11.60
C LEU A 136 20.86 -8.10 12.02
N GLY A 137 22.00 -7.43 11.87
CA GLY A 137 23.32 -7.96 12.19
C GLY A 137 23.85 -8.97 11.17
N LYS A 138 25.08 -9.42 11.42
CA LYS A 138 25.84 -10.29 10.51
C LYS A 138 25.19 -11.66 10.35
N GLY A 139 24.97 -12.08 9.10
CA GLY A 139 24.49 -13.42 8.76
C GLY A 139 22.97 -13.62 8.77
N SER A 140 22.18 -12.56 8.95
CA SER A 140 20.72 -12.66 8.91
C SER A 140 20.20 -12.78 7.47
N SER A 141 19.40 -13.80 7.19
CA SER A 141 18.60 -13.94 5.98
C SER A 141 17.17 -13.39 6.13
N ALA A 142 16.85 -12.81 7.30
CA ALA A 142 15.53 -12.30 7.59
C ALA A 142 15.28 -10.94 6.90
N CYS A 143 14.00 -10.60 6.72
CA CYS A 143 13.59 -9.37 6.04
C CYS A 143 14.02 -8.15 6.86
N CYS A 144 14.83 -7.27 6.28
CA CYS A 144 15.33 -6.04 6.92
C CYS A 144 14.25 -4.95 7.07
N LEU A 145 12.98 -5.23 6.78
CA LEU A 145 11.88 -4.30 6.88
C LEU A 145 11.48 -4.08 8.34
N ASP A 146 11.43 -2.83 8.77
CA ASP A 146 10.96 -2.41 10.10
C ASP A 146 9.47 -2.06 10.04
N SER A 147 8.64 -2.94 10.59
CA SER A 147 7.19 -2.74 10.67
C SER A 147 6.80 -1.54 11.54
N ALA A 148 7.61 -1.18 12.55
CA ALA A 148 7.33 -0.02 13.40
C ALA A 148 7.51 1.29 12.61
N GLY A 149 8.56 1.37 11.78
CA GLY A 149 8.75 2.47 10.83
C GLY A 149 7.59 2.62 9.85
N VAL A 150 7.09 1.52 9.29
CA VAL A 150 5.91 1.52 8.40
C VAL A 150 4.66 1.99 9.14
N ALA A 151 4.46 1.51 10.37
CA ALA A 151 3.33 1.93 11.21
C ALA A 151 3.41 3.44 11.56
N ALA A 152 4.60 3.98 11.81
CA ALA A 152 4.77 5.42 12.01
C ALA A 152 4.41 6.21 10.75
N ALA A 153 4.86 5.76 9.58
CA ALA A 153 4.58 6.40 8.29
C ALA A 153 3.09 6.35 7.91
N SER A 154 2.36 5.29 8.29
CA SER A 154 0.92 5.13 7.98
C SER A 154 0.04 6.30 8.44
N VAL A 155 0.49 7.07 9.43
CA VAL A 155 -0.18 8.31 9.89
C VAL A 155 -0.34 9.32 8.76
N VAL A 156 0.59 9.37 7.80
CA VAL A 156 0.54 10.29 6.66
C VAL A 156 -0.71 10.06 5.82
N LEU A 157 -1.01 8.80 5.48
CA LEU A 157 -2.21 8.47 4.69
C LEU A 157 -3.48 8.72 5.48
N ARG A 158 -3.52 8.36 6.78
CA ARG A 158 -4.68 8.62 7.64
C ARG A 158 -5.01 10.11 7.73
N ARG A 159 -3.99 10.97 7.90
CA ARG A 159 -4.16 12.42 7.93
C ARG A 159 -4.63 12.97 6.58
N ALA A 160 -4.07 12.49 5.47
CA ALA A 160 -4.47 12.92 4.14
C ALA A 160 -5.95 12.63 3.83
N LEU A 161 -6.51 11.55 4.40
CA LEU A 161 -7.92 11.17 4.24
C LEU A 161 -8.87 11.83 5.24
N GLN A 162 -8.36 12.59 6.21
CA GLN A 162 -9.16 13.31 7.22
C GLN A 162 -8.83 14.81 7.22
N PRO A 163 -8.99 15.50 6.07
CA PRO A 163 -8.73 16.92 6.01
C PRO A 163 -9.74 17.72 6.85
N ALA A 164 -9.35 18.93 7.26
CA ALA A 164 -10.25 19.84 7.96
C ALA A 164 -11.39 20.34 7.04
N GLN A 165 -11.14 20.44 5.74
CA GLN A 165 -12.12 20.88 4.75
C GLN A 165 -12.17 19.88 3.59
N GLN A 166 -13.36 19.63 3.05
CA GLN A 166 -13.55 18.63 1.99
C GLN A 166 -12.74 18.95 0.73
N GLN A 167 -12.56 20.24 0.41
CA GLN A 167 -11.73 20.70 -0.71
C GLN A 167 -10.24 20.34 -0.59
N ASP A 168 -9.76 20.10 0.63
CA ASP A 168 -8.37 19.76 0.91
C ASP A 168 -8.10 18.25 0.74
N LEU A 169 -9.14 17.45 0.47
CA LEU A 169 -8.98 16.03 0.16
C LEU A 169 -8.01 15.89 -1.04
N PRO A 170 -7.06 14.94 -0.98
CA PRO A 170 -6.16 14.69 -2.09
C PRO A 170 -6.94 14.27 -3.34
N GLN A 171 -6.45 14.74 -4.48
CA GLN A 171 -6.93 14.28 -5.78
C GLN A 171 -6.30 12.93 -6.14
N LEU A 172 -5.11 12.64 -5.60
CA LEU A 172 -4.41 11.38 -5.74
C LEU A 172 -3.68 11.04 -4.44
N LEU A 173 -3.86 9.81 -3.96
CA LEU A 173 -3.09 9.24 -2.86
C LEU A 173 -2.05 8.25 -3.38
N VAL A 174 -0.83 8.33 -2.85
CA VAL A 174 0.24 7.37 -3.13
C VAL A 174 0.53 6.57 -1.86
N ALA A 175 0.40 5.25 -1.95
CA ALA A 175 0.74 4.34 -0.87
C ALA A 175 1.89 3.44 -1.32
N ASN A 176 3.11 3.61 -0.82
CA ASN A 176 4.22 2.74 -1.20
C ASN A 176 4.68 1.89 -0.01
N ARG A 177 4.64 0.56 -0.05
CA ARG A 177 4.27 -0.36 -1.15
C ARG A 177 3.34 -1.48 -0.66
N PHE A 178 2.59 -2.12 -1.55
CA PHE A 178 1.95 -3.40 -1.23
C PHE A 178 2.98 -4.52 -1.36
N GLY A 179 3.29 -5.17 -0.24
CA GLY A 179 4.23 -6.26 -0.18
C GLY A 179 3.96 -7.19 0.99
N LYS A 180 5.02 -7.73 1.58
CA LYS A 180 4.92 -8.77 2.62
C LYS A 180 3.99 -8.37 3.79
N LEU A 181 4.11 -7.16 4.31
CA LEU A 181 3.29 -6.72 5.44
C LEU A 181 1.80 -6.67 5.08
N GLU A 182 1.46 -6.17 3.89
CA GLU A 182 0.09 -6.06 3.41
C GLU A 182 -0.52 -7.44 3.08
N VAL A 183 0.29 -8.37 2.58
CA VAL A 183 -0.10 -9.77 2.41
C VAL A 183 -0.44 -10.42 3.76
N GLU A 184 0.35 -10.11 4.79
CA GLU A 184 0.13 -10.57 6.17
C GLU A 184 -1.02 -9.81 6.88
N GLY A 185 -1.68 -8.87 6.19
CA GLY A 185 -2.82 -8.12 6.73
C GLY A 185 -2.45 -6.89 7.57
N THR A 186 -1.19 -6.47 7.55
CA THR A 186 -0.63 -5.32 8.27
C THR A 186 -0.14 -4.24 7.28
N GLY A 187 0.84 -3.43 7.68
CA GLY A 187 1.43 -2.40 6.83
C GLY A 187 0.44 -1.28 6.50
N LEU A 188 0.32 -0.93 5.22
CA LEU A 188 -0.58 0.13 4.72
C LEU A 188 -1.94 -0.38 4.23
N ARG A 189 -2.27 -1.66 4.48
CA ARG A 189 -3.48 -2.28 3.94
C ARG A 189 -4.77 -1.58 4.38
N GLN A 190 -4.85 -1.16 5.64
CA GLN A 190 -6.02 -0.46 6.18
C GLN A 190 -6.17 0.92 5.56
N GLU A 191 -5.05 1.63 5.36
CA GLU A 191 -5.01 2.95 4.74
C GLU A 191 -5.41 2.89 3.26
N MET A 192 -5.00 1.85 2.53
CA MET A 192 -5.45 1.60 1.16
C MET A 192 -6.96 1.41 1.10
N ALA A 193 -7.52 0.58 1.99
CA ALA A 193 -8.98 0.39 2.07
C ALA A 193 -9.72 1.70 2.40
N ALA A 194 -9.21 2.48 3.36
CA ALA A 194 -9.81 3.77 3.73
C ALA A 194 -9.79 4.78 2.57
N ALA A 195 -8.75 4.77 1.73
CA ALA A 195 -8.69 5.63 0.55
C ALA A 195 -9.78 5.27 -0.47
N VAL A 196 -9.97 3.96 -0.67
CA VAL A 196 -11.05 3.44 -1.52
C VAL A 196 -12.42 3.84 -0.93
N GLU A 197 -12.65 3.63 0.37
CA GLU A 197 -13.90 4.05 1.02
C GLU A 197 -14.17 5.56 0.91
N ALA A 198 -13.13 6.38 0.94
CA ALA A 198 -13.21 7.83 0.76
C ALA A 198 -13.37 8.27 -0.71
N GLY A 199 -13.35 7.34 -1.66
CA GLY A 199 -13.44 7.63 -3.09
C GLY A 199 -12.23 8.35 -3.66
N VAL A 200 -11.06 8.23 -3.01
CA VAL A 200 -9.82 8.88 -3.43
C VAL A 200 -9.04 7.95 -4.37
N PRO A 201 -8.68 8.38 -5.60
CA PRO A 201 -7.78 7.65 -6.46
C PRO A 201 -6.49 7.26 -5.73
N LEU A 202 -6.11 5.99 -5.81
CA LEU A 202 -4.93 5.48 -5.13
C LEU A 202 -3.98 4.75 -6.08
N ILE A 203 -2.69 5.02 -5.93
CA ILE A 203 -1.64 4.26 -6.58
C ILE A 203 -0.63 3.66 -5.59
N THR A 204 -0.21 2.43 -5.85
CA THR A 204 0.84 1.73 -5.11
C THR A 204 1.82 1.01 -6.05
N ALA A 205 2.93 0.50 -5.50
CA ALA A 205 3.81 -0.44 -6.21
C ALA A 205 3.61 -1.85 -5.68
N VAL A 206 3.58 -2.83 -6.60
CA VAL A 206 3.43 -4.26 -6.31
C VAL A 206 4.58 -5.02 -6.95
N ASP A 207 5.23 -5.88 -6.17
CA ASP A 207 6.28 -6.76 -6.68
C ASP A 207 5.57 -7.88 -7.42
N GLN A 208 6.08 -8.30 -8.58
CA GLN A 208 5.49 -9.37 -9.37
C GLN A 208 5.21 -10.62 -8.53
N ARG A 209 6.01 -10.88 -7.48
CA ARG A 209 5.83 -11.99 -6.55
C ARG A 209 4.58 -11.90 -5.66
N PHE A 210 4.07 -10.70 -5.42
CA PHE A 210 2.87 -10.43 -4.60
C PHE A 210 1.64 -10.08 -5.46
N LEU A 211 1.72 -10.28 -6.78
CA LEU A 211 0.65 -9.87 -7.69
C LEU A 211 -0.64 -10.67 -7.47
N ALA A 212 -0.54 -11.96 -7.15
CA ALA A 212 -1.71 -12.79 -6.89
C ALA A 212 -2.45 -12.33 -5.62
N GLU A 213 -1.71 -11.95 -4.57
CA GLU A 213 -2.25 -11.45 -3.32
C GLU A 213 -2.82 -10.05 -3.48
N TRP A 214 -2.20 -9.21 -4.32
CA TRP A 214 -2.79 -7.93 -4.74
C TRP A 214 -4.13 -8.13 -5.45
N GLN A 215 -4.20 -9.05 -6.41
CA GLN A 215 -5.43 -9.38 -7.12
C GLN A 215 -6.50 -9.91 -6.15
N SER A 216 -6.11 -10.78 -5.22
CA SER A 216 -7.03 -11.26 -4.17
C SER A 216 -7.48 -10.16 -3.22
N PHE A 217 -6.63 -9.15 -2.94
CA PHE A 217 -6.97 -8.02 -2.09
C PHE A 217 -7.95 -7.06 -2.77
N THR A 218 -7.75 -6.80 -4.06
CA THR A 218 -8.46 -5.75 -4.81
C THR A 218 -9.63 -6.25 -5.64
N GLY A 219 -9.70 -7.55 -5.93
CA GLY A 219 -10.67 -8.10 -6.86
C GLY A 219 -10.55 -7.45 -8.25
N ASP A 220 -11.69 -7.15 -8.86
CA ASP A 220 -11.76 -6.54 -10.20
C ASP A 220 -11.47 -5.03 -10.22
N TRP A 221 -11.24 -4.42 -9.06
CA TRP A 221 -11.05 -2.97 -8.92
C TRP A 221 -9.60 -2.51 -9.13
N GLY A 222 -8.64 -3.42 -8.97
CA GLY A 222 -7.21 -3.12 -9.05
C GLY A 222 -6.66 -3.15 -10.48
N VAL A 223 -6.47 -1.98 -11.08
CA VAL A 223 -5.78 -1.83 -12.37
C VAL A 223 -4.30 -2.13 -12.21
N GLN A 224 -3.76 -2.96 -13.10
CA GLN A 224 -2.33 -3.28 -13.14
C GLN A 224 -1.67 -2.47 -14.25
N LEU A 225 -0.63 -1.73 -13.89
CA LEU A 225 0.16 -0.88 -14.79
C LEU A 225 1.59 -1.38 -14.81
N GLN A 226 2.22 -1.36 -15.98
CA GLN A 226 3.67 -1.57 -16.03
C GLN A 226 4.39 -0.36 -15.44
N ALA A 227 5.60 -0.57 -14.94
CA ALA A 227 6.49 0.48 -14.40
C ALA A 227 6.94 1.50 -15.47
N ASP A 228 5.99 2.27 -15.98
CA ASP A 228 6.13 3.26 -17.04
C ASP A 228 5.33 4.52 -16.69
N VAL A 229 5.97 5.68 -16.81
CA VAL A 229 5.36 6.97 -16.47
C VAL A 229 4.21 7.31 -17.42
N GLY A 230 4.28 6.88 -18.68
CA GLY A 230 3.21 7.08 -19.67
C GLY A 230 1.92 6.37 -19.27
N GLN A 231 2.01 5.11 -18.84
CA GLN A 231 0.85 4.36 -18.34
C GLN A 231 0.22 5.00 -17.10
N LEU A 232 1.04 5.56 -16.20
CA LEU A 232 0.54 6.30 -15.04
C LEU A 232 -0.28 7.53 -15.45
N HIS A 233 0.21 8.28 -16.44
CA HIS A 233 -0.53 9.43 -16.98
C HIS A 233 -1.81 9.02 -17.69
N SER A 234 -1.78 7.98 -18.52
CA SER A 234 -2.99 7.51 -19.20
C SER A 234 -4.05 7.04 -18.21
N TRP A 235 -3.65 6.32 -17.16
CA TRP A 235 -4.54 5.95 -16.07
C TRP A 235 -5.10 7.19 -15.36
N TRP A 236 -4.25 8.15 -14.97
CA TRP A 236 -4.68 9.36 -14.29
C TRP A 236 -5.63 10.24 -15.13
N GLN A 237 -5.41 10.32 -16.44
CA GLN A 237 -6.30 11.01 -17.36
C GLN A 237 -7.68 10.34 -17.41
N ALA A 238 -7.74 9.01 -17.42
CA ALA A 238 -8.99 8.28 -17.35
C ALA A 238 -9.72 8.54 -16.01
N CYS A 239 -9.01 8.58 -14.89
CA CYS A 239 -9.56 8.93 -13.58
C CYS A 239 -10.21 10.32 -13.58
N GLN A 240 -9.52 11.31 -14.16
CA GLN A 240 -10.03 12.68 -14.24
C GLN A 240 -11.25 12.79 -15.16
N ALA A 241 -11.25 12.10 -16.31
CA ALA A 241 -12.39 12.09 -17.22
C ALA A 241 -13.64 11.49 -16.56
N ALA A 242 -13.48 10.38 -15.84
CA ALA A 242 -14.57 9.76 -15.08
C ALA A 242 -15.10 10.68 -13.97
N HIS A 243 -14.22 11.43 -13.30
CA HIS A 243 -14.63 12.38 -12.26
C HIS A 243 -15.41 13.58 -12.82
N VAL A 244 -15.05 14.08 -14.00
CA VAL A 244 -15.76 15.20 -14.67
C VAL A 244 -17.16 14.79 -15.11
N GLU A 245 -17.35 13.55 -15.57
CA GLU A 245 -18.67 13.05 -15.98
C GLU A 245 -19.64 12.83 -14.80
N LEU A 246 -19.11 12.74 -13.59
CA LEU A 246 -19.86 12.57 -12.34
C LEU A 246 -20.16 13.90 -11.61
N ALA A 247 -19.52 15.01 -11.99
CA ALA A 247 -19.76 16.32 -11.38
C ALA A 247 -21.04 16.95 -11.99
N PRO A 248 -22.00 17.41 -11.16
CA PRO A 248 -23.29 17.96 -11.62
C PRO A 248 -23.17 19.31 -12.35
#